data_AF-A0A318QJF9-F1
#
_entry.id   AF-A0A318QJF9-F1
#
_cell.length_a   1.000
_cell.length_b   1.000
_cell.length_c   1.000
_cell.angle_alpha   90.00
_cell.angle_beta   90.00
_cell.angle_gamma   90.00
#
_symmetry.space_group_name_H-M   'P 1'
#
loop_
_entity.id
_entity.type
_entity.pdbx_description
1 polymer ?
#
loop_
_entity_poly.entity_id
_entity_poly.type
_entity_poly.pdbx_seq_one_letter_code
_entity_poly.pdbx_strand_id
1 'polypeptide(L)'
;MRPRLSPDGYECTAEQAYTWTKGKALYAAGVQFPDFEYQGKSYHPGQANNFYIFPAIGLAVYATRPARITDDMFITAAAATADQVGPSAREHGMLFPLQANILETEVTTATRVAEHIFDSGQATVERPENIRAWIEGLLYKPVYKEL
;
A
#
# COMPACT_ATOMS: atom_id res chain seq x y z
N MET A 1 -0.60 10.70 -21.89
CA MET A 1 0.56 11.61 -21.82
C MET A 1 1.44 11.08 -20.69
N ARG A 2 2.57 10.41 -20.97
CA ARG A 2 3.51 10.04 -19.88
C ARG A 2 4.28 11.32 -19.53
N PRO A 3 4.28 11.79 -18.27
CA PRO A 3 5.20 12.84 -17.87
C PRO A 3 6.62 12.40 -18.24
N ARG A 4 7.39 13.28 -18.88
CA ARG A 4 8.82 13.04 -19.03
C ARG A 4 9.45 13.25 -17.65
N LEU A 5 9.58 12.16 -16.90
CA LEU A 5 10.38 12.14 -15.69
C LEU A 5 11.82 12.55 -16.04
N SER A 6 12.50 13.21 -15.10
CA SER A 6 13.94 13.43 -15.20
C SER A 6 14.69 12.09 -15.34
N PRO A 7 15.97 12.09 -15.75
CA PRO A 7 16.80 10.88 -15.78
C PRO A 7 16.81 10.13 -14.43
N ASP A 8 16.54 10.85 -13.34
CA ASP A 8 16.54 10.34 -11.98
C ASP A 8 15.15 9.84 -11.51
N GLY A 9 14.13 9.92 -12.37
CA GLY A 9 12.81 9.33 -12.10
C GLY A 9 11.84 10.21 -11.30
N TYR A 10 12.02 11.53 -11.29
CA TYR A 10 11.14 12.49 -10.60
C TYR A 10 11.07 13.86 -11.31
N GLU A 11 9.93 14.55 -11.28
CA GLU A 11 9.76 15.88 -11.89
C GLU A 11 10.33 17.03 -11.03
N CYS A 12 10.30 16.89 -9.71
CA CYS A 12 10.94 17.79 -8.74
C CYS A 12 11.38 17.01 -7.51
N THR A 13 12.18 17.62 -6.63
CA THR A 13 12.53 17.01 -5.33
C THR A 13 11.48 17.33 -4.27
N ALA A 14 11.47 16.56 -3.17
CA ALA A 14 10.63 16.86 -2.01
C ALA A 14 10.91 18.26 -1.44
N GLU A 15 12.20 18.63 -1.34
CA GLU A 15 12.63 19.97 -0.90
C GLU A 15 12.04 21.08 -1.78
N GLN A 16 12.10 20.92 -3.10
CA GLN A 16 11.50 21.87 -4.04
C GLN A 16 10.00 21.99 -3.84
N ALA A 17 9.29 20.86 -3.78
CA ALA A 17 7.85 20.83 -3.58
C ALA A 17 7.43 21.54 -2.27
N TYR A 18 8.07 21.22 -1.15
CA TYR A 18 7.75 21.85 0.14
C TYR A 18 8.16 23.33 0.17
N THR A 19 9.33 23.69 -0.35
CA THR A 19 9.81 25.07 -0.34
C THR A 19 8.94 25.98 -1.22
N TRP A 20 8.64 25.57 -2.45
CA TRP A 20 7.85 26.37 -3.40
C TRP A 20 6.39 26.54 -2.97
N THR A 21 5.85 25.59 -2.22
CA THR A 21 4.47 25.64 -1.72
C THR A 21 4.34 26.14 -0.29
N LYS A 22 5.47 26.52 0.35
CA LYS A 22 5.51 26.92 1.77
C LYS A 22 4.91 25.85 2.70
N GLY A 23 5.30 24.59 2.48
CA GLY A 23 4.87 23.43 3.26
C GLY A 23 3.44 22.95 3.01
N LYS A 24 2.77 23.44 1.95
CA LYS A 24 1.37 23.09 1.64
C LYS A 24 1.21 21.89 0.72
N ALA A 25 2.24 21.52 -0.03
CA ALA A 25 2.19 20.37 -0.92
C ALA A 25 2.02 19.06 -0.13
N LEU A 26 1.17 18.18 -0.65
CA LEU A 26 1.24 16.75 -0.39
C LEU A 26 2.15 16.14 -1.44
N TYR A 27 3.21 15.45 -1.01
CA TYR A 27 4.27 15.02 -1.92
C TYR A 27 4.51 13.51 -1.84
N ALA A 28 4.52 12.88 -3.01
CA ALA A 28 5.07 11.54 -3.22
C ALA A 28 5.74 11.44 -4.59
N ALA A 29 6.71 10.54 -4.69
CA ALA A 29 7.41 10.23 -5.94
C ALA A 29 7.57 8.72 -6.13
N GLY A 30 8.02 8.28 -7.30
CA GLY A 30 8.34 6.87 -7.54
C GLY A 30 9.57 6.39 -6.76
N VAL A 31 10.42 7.31 -6.32
CA VAL A 31 11.64 7.07 -5.53
C VAL A 31 11.48 7.62 -4.11
N GLN A 32 12.20 7.02 -3.17
CA GLN A 32 12.25 7.52 -1.79
C GLN A 32 13.14 8.76 -1.71
N PHE A 33 12.64 9.81 -1.06
CA PHE A 33 13.42 10.98 -0.69
C PHE A 33 13.72 10.97 0.82
N PRO A 34 14.80 11.64 1.27
CA PRO A 34 15.03 11.84 2.70
C PRO A 34 13.95 12.70 3.33
N ASP A 35 13.83 12.61 4.65
CA ASP A 35 12.99 13.51 5.45
C ASP A 35 13.44 14.97 5.24
N PHE A 36 12.47 15.88 5.31
CA PHE A 36 12.70 17.30 5.07
C PHE A 36 12.08 18.15 6.18
N GLU A 37 12.86 19.08 6.73
CA GLU A 37 12.37 20.04 7.72
C GLU A 37 12.06 21.38 7.04
N TYR A 38 10.84 21.87 7.22
CA TYR A 38 10.43 23.20 6.75
C TYR A 38 9.78 23.99 7.88
N GLN A 39 10.41 25.09 8.29
CA GLN A 39 9.93 26.00 9.33
C GLN A 39 9.59 25.29 10.66
N GLY A 40 10.47 24.38 11.11
CA GLY A 40 10.29 23.63 12.36
C GLY A 40 9.27 22.48 12.29
N LYS A 41 8.75 22.18 11.10
CA LYS A 41 7.90 21.00 10.85
C LYS A 41 8.65 19.98 10.01
N SER A 42 8.69 18.74 10.47
CA SER A 42 9.23 17.59 9.73
C SER A 42 8.20 17.03 8.75
N TYR A 43 8.66 16.70 7.55
CA TYR A 43 7.90 16.06 6.49
C TYR A 43 8.59 14.76 6.07
N HIS A 44 7.79 13.73 5.83
CA HIS A 44 8.25 12.42 5.37
C HIS A 44 7.69 12.14 3.97
N PRO A 45 8.45 12.44 2.90
CA PRO A 45 8.01 12.22 1.52
C PRO A 45 7.56 10.78 1.26
N GLY A 46 6.38 10.61 0.67
CA GLY A 46 5.88 9.29 0.30
C GLY A 46 6.61 8.70 -0.92
N GLN A 47 6.84 7.39 -0.92
CA GLN A 47 7.20 6.66 -2.12
C GLN A 47 5.98 5.89 -2.63
N ALA A 48 5.49 6.27 -3.81
CA ALA A 48 4.39 5.60 -4.50
C ALA A 48 4.89 4.30 -5.15
N ASN A 49 5.03 3.26 -4.35
CA ASN A 49 5.56 1.98 -4.78
C ASN A 49 4.47 0.92 -4.91
N ASN A 50 4.64 0.01 -5.86
CA ASN A 50 3.69 -1.05 -6.16
C ASN A 50 3.69 -2.19 -5.11
N PHE A 51 4.69 -2.25 -4.23
CA PHE A 51 4.76 -3.26 -3.17
C PHE A 51 3.60 -3.12 -2.17
N TYR A 52 2.93 -1.96 -2.10
CA TYR A 52 1.74 -1.73 -1.26
C TYR A 52 0.45 -2.36 -1.80
N ILE A 53 0.49 -2.94 -3.02
CA ILE A 53 -0.70 -3.39 -3.75
C ILE A 53 -0.52 -4.82 -4.25
N PHE A 54 0.57 -5.11 -4.97
CA PHE A 54 0.71 -6.38 -5.68
C PHE A 54 0.79 -7.61 -4.76
N PRO A 55 1.52 -7.59 -3.63
CA PRO A 55 1.56 -8.74 -2.73
C PRO A 55 0.18 -9.04 -2.12
N ALA A 56 -0.56 -8.01 -1.70
CA ALA A 56 -1.90 -8.14 -1.13
C ALA A 56 -2.92 -8.68 -2.14
N ILE A 57 -2.94 -8.14 -3.36
CA ILE A 57 -3.77 -8.67 -4.45
C ILE A 57 -3.38 -10.13 -4.73
N GLY A 58 -2.09 -10.44 -4.81
CA GLY A 58 -1.59 -11.79 -5.06
C GLY A 58 -2.04 -12.78 -3.99
N LEU A 59 -1.95 -12.41 -2.71
CA LEU A 59 -2.40 -13.22 -1.58
C LEU A 59 -3.92 -13.44 -1.58
N ALA A 60 -4.70 -12.38 -1.82
CA ALA A 60 -6.16 -12.47 -1.89
C ALA A 60 -6.63 -13.35 -3.06
N VAL A 61 -6.03 -13.19 -4.25
CA VAL A 61 -6.32 -14.01 -5.44
C VAL A 61 -5.90 -15.46 -5.21
N TYR A 62 -4.74 -15.71 -4.61
CA TYR A 62 -4.27 -17.05 -4.27
C TYR A 62 -5.25 -17.77 -3.31
N ALA A 63 -5.70 -17.06 -2.28
CA ALA A 63 -6.62 -17.60 -1.29
C ALA A 63 -8.00 -17.90 -1.90
N THR A 64 -8.61 -16.92 -2.58
CA THR A 64 -10.01 -16.96 -3.00
C THR A 64 -10.25 -17.55 -4.40
N ARG A 65 -9.18 -17.69 -5.20
CA ARG A 65 -9.17 -18.30 -6.54
C ARG A 65 -10.24 -17.75 -7.50
N PRO A 66 -10.38 -16.42 -7.67
CA PRO A 66 -11.32 -15.87 -8.63
C PRO A 66 -10.91 -16.22 -10.06
N ALA A 67 -11.88 -16.33 -10.96
CA ALA A 67 -11.61 -16.65 -12.37
C ALA A 67 -10.94 -15.48 -13.12
N ARG A 68 -11.13 -14.24 -12.66
CA ARG A 68 -10.56 -13.02 -13.24
C ARG A 68 -10.19 -12.03 -12.14
N ILE A 69 -9.18 -11.22 -12.40
CA ILE A 69 -8.83 -10.06 -11.57
C ILE A 69 -9.53 -8.86 -12.20
N THR A 70 -10.28 -8.09 -11.40
CA THR A 70 -11.06 -6.92 -11.86
C THR A 70 -10.46 -5.61 -11.34
N ASP A 71 -10.83 -4.50 -11.97
CA ASP A 71 -10.43 -3.16 -11.52
C ASP A 71 -10.93 -2.87 -10.09
N ASP A 72 -12.11 -3.37 -9.73
CA ASP A 72 -12.68 -3.21 -8.38
C ASP A 72 -11.79 -3.82 -7.28
N MET A 73 -11.05 -4.91 -7.58
CA MET A 73 -10.08 -5.47 -6.64
C MET A 73 -8.93 -4.49 -6.37
N PHE A 74 -8.44 -3.81 -7.41
CA PHE A 74 -7.39 -2.79 -7.27
C PHE A 74 -7.89 -1.53 -6.58
N ILE A 75 -9.12 -1.10 -6.86
CA ILE A 75 -9.77 0.02 -6.17
C ILE A 75 -9.92 -0.32 -4.68
N THR A 76 -10.35 -1.54 -4.36
CA THR A 76 -10.46 -2.04 -2.98
C THR A 76 -9.09 -2.06 -2.29
N ALA A 77 -8.05 -2.55 -2.96
CA ALA A 77 -6.70 -2.55 -2.42
C ALA A 77 -6.18 -1.13 -2.16
N ALA A 78 -6.37 -0.20 -3.10
CA ALA A 78 -5.96 1.19 -2.94
C ALA A 78 -6.67 1.87 -1.75
N ALA A 79 -7.99 1.65 -1.61
CA ALA A 79 -8.76 2.16 -0.48
C ALA A 79 -8.27 1.55 0.86
N ALA A 80 -8.10 0.22 0.91
CA ALA A 80 -7.63 -0.47 2.11
C ALA A 80 -6.22 -0.05 2.54
N THR A 81 -5.31 0.22 1.59
CA THR A 81 -3.98 0.75 1.89
C THR A 81 -4.05 2.20 2.39
N ALA A 82 -4.90 3.04 1.80
CA ALA A 82 -5.08 4.44 2.24
C ALA A 82 -5.71 4.56 3.63
N ASP A 83 -6.65 3.68 3.97
CA ASP A 83 -7.31 3.60 5.29
C ASP A 83 -6.30 3.36 6.43
N GLN A 84 -5.14 2.76 6.12
CA GLN A 84 -4.09 2.45 7.10
C GLN A 84 -3.13 3.61 7.37
N VAL A 85 -3.31 4.76 6.70
CA VAL A 85 -2.55 5.98 7.00
C VAL A 85 -3.29 6.79 8.06
N GLY A 86 -2.88 6.65 9.32
CA GLY A 86 -3.52 7.30 10.47
C GLY A 86 -3.30 8.82 10.54
N PRO A 87 -4.07 9.55 11.39
CA PRO A 87 -3.99 11.00 11.50
C PRO A 87 -2.59 11.54 11.80
N SER A 88 -1.87 10.91 12.74
CA SER A 88 -0.50 11.30 13.10
C SER A 88 0.47 11.19 11.91
N ALA A 89 0.37 10.13 11.09
CA ALA A 89 1.18 9.99 9.88
C ALA A 89 0.86 11.09 8.85
N ARG A 90 -0.43 11.44 8.69
CA ARG A 90 -0.87 12.51 7.78
C ARG A 90 -0.38 13.89 8.22
N GLU A 91 -0.34 14.16 9.53
CA GLU A 91 0.21 15.41 10.08
C GLU A 91 1.68 15.62 9.68
N HIS A 92 2.42 14.52 9.61
CA HIS A 92 3.81 14.42 9.17
C HIS A 92 3.97 14.35 7.62
N GLY A 93 2.89 14.53 6.87
CA GLY A 93 2.90 14.57 5.41
C GLY A 93 2.95 13.20 4.72
N MET A 94 2.81 12.11 5.48
CA MET A 94 2.83 10.76 4.91
C MET A 94 1.56 10.46 4.13
N LEU A 95 1.73 9.89 2.92
CA LEU A 95 0.64 9.46 2.05
C LEU A 95 0.48 7.92 1.96
N PHE A 96 1.43 7.18 2.54
CA PHE A 96 1.46 5.71 2.53
C PHE A 96 1.76 5.18 3.94
N PRO A 97 1.35 3.93 4.26
CA PRO A 97 1.70 3.28 5.52
C PRO A 97 3.22 3.13 5.69
N LEU A 98 3.69 3.02 6.93
CA LEU A 98 5.11 2.81 7.22
C LEU A 98 5.59 1.48 6.63
N GLN A 99 6.71 1.53 5.90
CA GLN A 99 7.33 0.32 5.30
C GLN A 99 7.75 -0.71 6.35
N ALA A 100 8.09 -0.28 7.57
CA ALA A 100 8.41 -1.16 8.68
C ALA A 100 7.23 -2.08 9.08
N ASN A 101 5.99 -1.67 8.78
CA ASN A 101 4.77 -2.42 9.06
C ASN A 101 4.19 -3.08 7.81
N ILE A 102 5.00 -3.30 6.77
CA ILE A 102 4.49 -3.71 5.46
C ILE A 102 3.76 -5.05 5.51
N LEU A 103 4.23 -6.03 6.30
CA LEU A 103 3.55 -7.33 6.39
C LEU A 103 2.10 -7.17 6.90
N GLU A 104 1.91 -6.44 7.99
CA GLU A 104 0.57 -6.16 8.54
C GLU A 104 -0.29 -5.36 7.56
N THR A 105 0.34 -4.42 6.83
CA THR A 105 -0.32 -3.62 5.78
C THR A 105 -0.85 -4.51 4.67
N GLU A 106 -0.02 -5.41 4.15
CA GLU A 106 -0.38 -6.34 3.08
C GLU A 106 -1.43 -7.35 3.54
N VAL A 107 -1.36 -7.85 4.78
CA VAL A 107 -2.37 -8.77 5.34
C VAL A 107 -3.73 -8.09 5.46
N THR A 108 -3.76 -6.86 5.97
CA THR A 108 -4.99 -6.07 6.09
C THR A 108 -5.59 -5.78 4.70
N THR A 109 -4.77 -5.33 3.76
CA THR A 109 -5.20 -5.06 2.38
C THR A 109 -5.68 -6.35 1.69
N ALA A 110 -4.96 -7.47 1.83
CA ALA A 110 -5.36 -8.76 1.27
C ALA A 110 -6.69 -9.25 1.84
N THR A 111 -6.90 -9.08 3.15
CA THR A 111 -8.16 -9.44 3.81
C THR A 111 -9.33 -8.65 3.21
N ARG A 112 -9.18 -7.34 3.05
CA ARG A 112 -10.22 -6.46 2.46
C ARG A 112 -10.53 -6.81 1.01
N VAL A 113 -9.51 -7.15 0.23
CA VAL A 113 -9.69 -7.62 -1.15
C VAL A 113 -10.37 -9.00 -1.18
N ALA A 114 -9.98 -9.92 -0.30
CA ALA A 114 -10.60 -11.24 -0.21
C ALA A 114 -12.09 -11.14 0.19
N GLU A 115 -12.43 -10.30 1.16
CA GLU A 115 -13.82 -9.96 1.52
C GLU A 115 -14.60 -9.49 0.29
N HIS A 116 -14.06 -8.53 -0.47
CA HIS A 116 -14.70 -8.05 -1.70
C HIS A 116 -14.89 -9.17 -2.75
N ILE A 117 -13.91 -10.05 -2.93
CA ILE A 117 -14.01 -11.18 -3.89
C ILE A 117 -15.13 -12.15 -3.46
N PHE A 118 -15.28 -12.42 -2.16
CA PHE A 118 -16.38 -13.24 -1.66
C PHE A 118 -17.74 -12.53 -1.76
N ASP A 119 -17.81 -11.26 -1.35
CA ASP A 119 -19.06 -10.46 -1.35
C ASP A 119 -19.62 -10.27 -2.76
N SER A 120 -18.74 -10.19 -3.76
CA SER A 120 -19.09 -10.09 -5.18
C SER A 120 -19.39 -11.43 -5.86
N GLY A 121 -19.30 -12.55 -5.14
CA GLY A 121 -19.55 -13.89 -5.66
C GLY A 121 -18.50 -14.38 -6.67
N GLN A 122 -17.30 -13.79 -6.67
CA GLN A 122 -16.23 -14.11 -7.61
C GLN A 122 -15.28 -15.22 -7.10
N ALA A 123 -15.27 -15.49 -5.79
CA ALA A 123 -14.50 -16.58 -5.22
C ALA A 123 -14.98 -17.95 -5.72
N THR A 124 -14.05 -18.89 -5.93
CA THR A 124 -14.36 -20.27 -6.35
C THR A 124 -14.13 -21.31 -5.23
N VAL A 125 -13.91 -20.82 -4.01
CA VAL A 125 -13.74 -21.63 -2.79
C VAL A 125 -14.82 -21.27 -1.77
N GLU A 126 -15.04 -22.13 -0.78
CA GLU A 126 -15.96 -21.85 0.32
C GLU A 126 -15.45 -20.68 1.18
N ARG A 127 -16.37 -19.79 1.58
CA ARG A 127 -16.03 -18.64 2.43
C ARG A 127 -15.74 -19.12 3.85
N PRO A 128 -14.54 -18.85 4.41
CA PRO A 128 -14.27 -19.18 5.81
C PRO A 128 -15.04 -18.27 6.75
N GLU A 129 -15.30 -18.74 7.97
CA GLU A 129 -15.91 -17.92 9.03
C GLU A 129 -15.05 -16.69 9.38
N ASN A 130 -13.72 -16.84 9.36
CA ASN A 130 -12.78 -15.76 9.61
C ASN A 130 -11.77 -15.63 8.46
N ILE A 131 -12.02 -14.68 7.56
CA ILE A 131 -11.18 -14.44 6.38
C ILE A 131 -9.78 -13.99 6.78
N ARG A 132 -9.63 -13.12 7.77
CA ARG A 132 -8.31 -12.63 8.21
C ARG A 132 -7.44 -13.76 8.72
N ALA A 133 -7.94 -14.55 9.66
CA ALA A 133 -7.21 -15.68 10.23
C ALA A 133 -6.83 -16.72 9.16
N TRP A 134 -7.71 -16.91 8.17
CA TRP A 134 -7.43 -17.78 7.04
C TRP A 134 -6.30 -17.23 6.16
N ILE A 135 -6.32 -15.94 5.82
CA ILE A 135 -5.25 -15.25 5.08
C ILE A 135 -3.91 -15.35 5.82
N GLU A 136 -3.90 -15.07 7.12
CA GLU A 136 -2.71 -15.18 7.98
C GLU A 136 -2.15 -16.62 8.02
N GLY A 137 -3.04 -17.62 7.97
CA GLY A 137 -2.67 -19.04 7.90
C GLY A 137 -1.98 -19.45 6.60
N LEU A 138 -2.15 -18.68 5.51
CA LEU A 138 -1.52 -18.93 4.21
C LEU A 138 -0.15 -18.27 4.06
N LEU A 139 0.27 -17.45 5.02
CA LEU A 139 1.53 -16.73 4.96
C LEU A 139 2.73 -17.68 5.07
N TYR A 140 3.77 -17.40 4.28
CA TYR A 140 5.06 -18.04 4.45
C TYR A 140 5.70 -17.59 5.78
N LYS A 141 6.18 -18.56 6.55
CA LYS A 141 6.97 -18.32 7.76
C LYS A 141 8.45 -18.53 7.43
N PRO A 142 9.29 -17.49 7.44
CA PRO A 142 10.72 -17.58 7.11
C PRO A 142 11.53 -18.19 8.27
N VAL A 143 11.12 -19.36 8.75
CA VAL A 143 11.79 -20.12 9.81
C VAL A 143 12.26 -21.45 9.25
N TYR A 144 13.48 -21.86 9.61
CA TYR A 144 13.96 -23.18 9.23
C TYR A 144 13.05 -24.26 9.80
N LYS A 145 12.75 -25.26 8.98
CA LYS A 145 12.03 -26.46 9.43
C LYS A 145 13.07 -27.47 9.91
N GLU A 146 12.78 -28.14 11.01
CA GLU A 146 13.46 -29.38 11.34
C GLU A 146 13.08 -30.42 10.27
N LEU A 147 14.09 -31.14 9.77
CA LEU A 147 13.96 -32.17 8.72
C LEU A 147 13.78 -33.55 9.34
#